data_AF-T0UQD6-F1
#
_entry.id   AF-T0UQD6-F1
#
_cell.length_a   1.000
_cell.length_b   1.000
_cell.length_c   1.000
_cell.angle_alpha   90.00
_cell.angle_beta   90.00
_cell.angle_gamma   90.00
#
_symmetry.space_group_name_H-M   'P 1'
#
loop_
_entity.id
_entity.type
_entity.pdbx_description
1 polymer ?
#
loop_
_entity_poly.entity_id
_entity_poly.type
_entity_poly.pdbx_seq_one_letter_code
_entity_poly.pdbx_strand_id
1 'polypeptide(L)'
;MANNQFYGRDPFGNMDDIFNQLMGNMGGYNTENKRYLINGREVTPEEFAQYRQTGKLPGNTEYQEGAPTSAPKEGGILAKLGTNLTERARNNELDPVIGRNKEIQETAEILSRRTKNNPVLVGDAGVGKTAVVEGLAQAIVNGDVPAAIKNKEIISIDISGLEAGTQYRGAFEENIQNMIKEVKDAGNIILFFDEIHQILGAGSTGGDSGSKGLADILKPALSRGELTVIGATTQDEYRNTILKNAALARRFNEVKVNAPSAQDSFNILMGIRDLYEKHHNVILPDNVLKAAVDFSIQYIPQRSLPDKAIDLIDMTAAHLAAQHPVTDVKSLEKEIAEQKKNKKLPLQKKITKLRLMLKFVSKNCKNKSTITQKIKKSLQLLTTWLNPLNV
;
A
#
# COMPACT_ATOMS: atom_id res chain seq x y z
N MET A 1 11.78 26.64 90.45
CA MET A 1 12.84 25.71 90.03
C MET A 1 12.48 25.16 88.66
N ALA A 2 13.42 25.24 87.72
CA ALA A 2 13.64 24.47 86.48
C ALA A 2 12.41 23.88 85.73
N ASN A 3 12.12 24.29 84.48
CA ASN A 3 12.78 24.00 83.19
C ASN A 3 12.62 22.56 82.62
N ASN A 4 12.37 22.55 81.31
CA ASN A 4 12.49 21.49 80.28
C ASN A 4 11.36 20.45 80.14
N GLN A 5 10.89 20.06 78.95
CA GLN A 5 10.99 20.55 77.56
C GLN A 5 9.97 19.68 76.73
N PHE A 6 9.13 20.27 75.86
CA PHE A 6 9.14 20.14 74.38
C PHE A 6 9.06 18.69 73.82
N TYR A 7 8.13 18.26 72.94
CA TYR A 7 7.57 18.84 71.71
C TYR A 7 6.19 18.21 71.36
N GLY A 8 5.36 18.93 70.60
CA GLY A 8 4.27 18.34 69.79
C GLY A 8 2.97 19.13 69.75
N ARG A 9 2.94 20.28 69.06
CA ARG A 9 1.73 21.07 68.80
C ARG A 9 1.46 21.06 67.30
N ASP A 10 0.45 20.32 66.87
CA ASP A 10 -0.06 20.37 65.49
C ASP A 10 -1.00 21.58 65.33
N PRO A 11 -0.75 22.54 64.40
CA PRO A 11 -1.58 23.73 64.25
C PRO A 11 -2.73 23.60 63.22
N PHE A 12 -3.02 22.41 62.69
CA PHE A 12 -3.91 22.26 61.52
C PHE A 12 -5.19 21.43 61.75
N GLY A 13 -5.60 21.21 63.00
CA GLY A 13 -6.74 20.34 63.31
C GLY A 13 -8.15 20.95 63.20
N ASN A 14 -8.32 22.17 62.67
CA ASN A 14 -9.61 22.87 62.76
C ASN A 14 -9.99 23.70 61.51
N MET A 15 -9.54 23.31 60.32
CA MET A 15 -10.00 23.94 59.06
C MET A 15 -11.28 23.31 58.50
N ASP A 16 -11.55 22.04 58.81
CA ASP A 16 -12.69 21.32 58.23
C ASP A 16 -14.05 21.85 58.72
N ASP A 17 -14.16 22.21 60.00
CA ASP A 17 -15.40 22.73 60.57
C ASP A 17 -15.70 24.17 60.13
N ILE A 18 -14.66 25.00 59.94
CA ILE A 18 -14.78 26.37 59.42
C ILE A 18 -15.22 26.36 57.95
N PHE A 19 -14.68 25.44 57.16
CA PHE A 19 -15.04 25.30 55.75
C PHE A 19 -16.48 24.77 55.56
N ASN A 20 -16.90 23.81 56.39
CA ASN A 20 -18.26 23.27 56.38
C ASN A 20 -19.30 24.32 56.78
N GLN A 21 -18.98 25.20 57.71
CA GLN A 21 -19.88 26.28 58.15
C GLN A 21 -19.98 27.42 57.13
N LEU A 22 -18.91 27.69 56.38
CA LEU A 22 -18.90 28.70 55.31
C LEU A 22 -19.69 28.24 54.07
N MET A 23 -19.63 26.93 53.75
CA MET A 23 -20.32 26.34 52.60
C MET A 23 -21.80 26.01 52.87
N GLY A 24 -22.21 25.95 54.14
CA GLY A 24 -23.60 25.67 54.53
C GLY A 24 -24.58 26.84 54.39
N ASN A 25 -24.09 28.07 54.21
CA ASN A 25 -24.93 29.28 54.29
C ASN A 25 -25.12 30.04 52.96
N MET A 26 -24.78 29.43 51.81
CA MET A 26 -25.10 29.99 50.49
C MET A 26 -26.08 29.11 49.72
N GLY A 27 -27.34 29.54 49.72
CA GLY A 27 -28.21 29.61 48.54
C GLY A 27 -28.41 28.32 47.73
N GLY A 28 -29.55 27.67 47.95
CA GLY A 28 -29.95 26.46 47.25
C GLY A 28 -29.96 26.56 45.73
N TYR A 29 -29.30 25.61 45.08
CA TYR A 29 -29.51 25.22 43.68
C TYR A 29 -29.19 23.72 43.51
N ASN A 30 -30.17 22.98 42.99
CA ASN A 30 -30.16 21.67 42.32
C ASN A 30 -29.00 20.69 42.65
N THR A 31 -29.31 19.68 43.45
CA THR A 31 -28.38 18.65 43.94
C THR A 31 -28.06 17.55 42.91
N GLU A 32 -28.70 17.52 41.74
CA GLU A 32 -28.58 16.40 40.78
C GLU A 32 -27.37 16.45 39.84
N ASN A 33 -26.64 17.57 39.74
CA ASN A 33 -25.55 17.75 38.76
C ASN A 33 -24.15 18.00 39.37
N LYS A 34 -23.88 17.52 40.59
CA LYS A 34 -22.52 17.60 41.15
C LYS A 34 -21.64 16.49 40.57
N ARG A 35 -20.75 16.84 39.64
CA ARG A 35 -19.67 15.95 39.16
C ARG A 35 -18.40 16.23 39.96
N TYR A 36 -17.75 15.18 40.45
CA TYR A 36 -16.48 15.27 41.18
C TYR A 36 -15.34 14.82 40.28
N LEU A 37 -14.13 15.35 40.48
CA LEU A 37 -12.95 14.96 39.70
C LEU A 37 -12.00 14.15 40.57
N ILE A 38 -11.69 12.92 40.16
CA ILE A 38 -10.65 12.08 40.75
C ILE A 38 -9.66 11.71 39.63
N ASN A 39 -8.38 12.04 39.79
CA ASN A 39 -7.33 11.77 38.79
C ASN A 39 -7.70 12.22 37.36
N GLY A 40 -8.39 13.36 37.22
CA GLY A 40 -8.80 13.91 35.93
C GLY A 40 -10.08 13.31 35.31
N ARG A 41 -10.73 12.35 35.98
CA ARG A 41 -12.00 11.75 35.54
C ARG A 41 -13.17 12.35 36.30
N GLU A 42 -14.20 12.80 35.57
CA GLU A 42 -15.48 13.17 36.16
C GLU A 42 -16.20 11.90 36.66
N VAL A 43 -16.56 11.89 37.94
CA VAL A 43 -17.30 10.83 38.60
C VAL A 43 -18.59 11.38 39.19
N THR A 44 -19.62 10.54 39.21
CA THR A 44 -20.89 10.85 39.84
C THR A 44 -20.75 10.88 41.37
N PRO A 45 -21.70 11.51 42.10
CA PRO A 45 -21.68 11.52 43.57
C PRO A 45 -21.65 10.12 44.21
N GLU A 46 -22.31 9.15 43.59
CA GLU A 46 -22.35 7.76 44.08
C GLU A 46 -21.01 7.04 43.89
N GLU A 47 -20.37 7.20 42.74
CA GLU A 47 -19.03 6.66 42.45
C GLU A 47 -17.96 7.29 43.36
N PHE A 48 -18.09 8.58 43.65
CA PHE A 48 -17.21 9.29 44.57
C PHE A 48 -17.34 8.79 46.02
N ALA A 49 -18.56 8.49 46.47
CA ALA A 49 -18.81 7.92 47.79
C ALA A 49 -18.21 6.51 47.93
N GLN A 50 -18.33 5.67 46.89
CA GLN A 50 -17.70 4.35 46.86
C GLN A 50 -16.17 4.42 46.87
N TYR A 51 -15.57 5.37 46.14
CA TYR A 51 -14.12 5.57 46.16
C TYR A 51 -13.61 5.96 47.56
N ARG A 52 -14.32 6.84 48.28
CA ARG A 52 -13.93 7.19 49.66
C ARG A 52 -13.97 6.01 50.63
N GLN A 53 -14.91 5.08 50.45
CA GLN A 53 -15.06 3.93 51.34
C GLN A 53 -14.10 2.79 51.00
N THR A 54 -13.79 2.58 49.72
CA THR A 54 -13.08 1.38 49.26
C THR A 54 -11.68 1.67 48.72
N GLY A 55 -11.34 2.94 48.47
CA GLY A 55 -10.10 3.36 47.83
C GLY A 55 -9.99 2.96 46.34
N LYS A 56 -11.04 2.38 45.74
CA LYS A 56 -11.03 1.86 44.37
C LYS A 56 -12.15 2.51 43.56
N LEU A 57 -11.80 2.98 42.36
CA LEU A 57 -12.77 3.48 41.38
C LEU A 57 -13.45 2.27 40.70
N PRO A 58 -14.79 2.27 40.53
CA PRO A 58 -15.46 1.25 39.73
C PRO A 58 -15.14 1.46 38.24
N GLY A 59 -14.68 0.39 37.58
CA GLY A 59 -14.38 0.38 36.14
C GLY A 59 -12.90 0.56 35.82
N ASN A 60 -12.13 -0.51 36.02
CA ASN A 60 -10.83 -0.70 35.37
C ASN A 60 -11.07 -1.39 34.02
N THR A 61 -11.65 -0.66 33.07
CA THR A 61 -11.36 -0.92 31.66
C THR A 61 -10.11 -0.12 31.36
N GLU A 62 -9.01 -0.85 31.13
CA GLU A 62 -7.77 -0.29 30.61
C GLU A 62 -8.08 0.70 29.49
N TYR A 63 -7.49 1.89 29.58
CA TYR A 63 -7.42 2.80 28.46
C TYR A 63 -6.58 2.11 27.37
N GLN A 64 -7.24 1.35 26.49
CA GLN A 64 -6.69 0.98 25.21
C GLN A 64 -6.71 2.23 24.33
N GLU A 65 -5.56 2.89 24.22
CA GLU A 65 -5.23 3.68 23.03
C GLU A 65 -5.21 2.72 21.85
N GLY A 66 -6.33 2.69 21.16
CA GLY A 66 -6.59 1.84 20.02
C GLY A 66 -8.06 1.97 19.70
N ALA A 67 -8.41 3.02 18.93
CA ALA A 67 -9.71 3.04 18.29
C ALA A 67 -9.91 1.68 17.62
N PRO A 68 -11.09 1.03 17.76
CA PRO A 68 -11.33 -0.19 17.03
C PRO A 68 -11.26 0.20 15.56
N THR A 69 -10.23 -0.27 14.85
CA THR A 69 -10.30 -0.44 13.41
C THR A 69 -11.41 -1.46 13.21
N SER A 70 -12.63 -0.96 13.03
CA SER A 70 -13.71 -1.75 12.47
C SER A 70 -13.28 -2.07 11.05
N ALA A 71 -12.51 -3.15 10.92
CA ALA A 71 -12.38 -3.86 9.66
C ALA A 71 -13.82 -4.12 9.14
N PRO A 72 -14.04 -4.07 7.82
CA PRO A 72 -15.32 -4.45 7.25
C PRO A 72 -15.78 -5.77 7.87
N LYS A 73 -17.06 -5.89 8.27
CA LYS A 73 -17.55 -7.12 8.89
C LYS A 73 -17.18 -8.29 7.97
N GLU A 74 -16.55 -9.35 8.50
CA GLU A 74 -16.26 -10.55 7.71
C GLU A 74 -17.59 -11.06 7.09
N GLY A 75 -17.72 -10.93 5.76
CA GLY A 75 -18.94 -11.26 5.00
C GLY A 75 -19.88 -10.11 4.65
N GLY A 76 -19.53 -8.86 4.98
CA GLY A 76 -20.26 -7.63 4.60
C GLY A 76 -20.33 -7.40 3.08
N ILE A 77 -21.23 -6.52 2.64
CA ILE A 77 -21.41 -6.25 1.21
C ILE A 77 -20.16 -5.54 0.64
N LEU A 78 -19.48 -4.73 1.46
CA LEU A 78 -18.20 -4.12 1.12
C LEU A 78 -17.07 -5.14 0.92
N ALA A 79 -17.01 -6.20 1.73
CA ALA A 79 -16.00 -7.25 1.58
C ALA A 79 -16.23 -8.12 0.32
N LYS A 80 -17.48 -8.23 -0.14
CA LYS A 80 -17.83 -8.99 -1.36
C LYS A 80 -17.60 -8.20 -2.64
N LEU A 81 -17.83 -6.88 -2.60
CA LEU A 81 -17.84 -6.03 -3.78
C LEU A 81 -16.63 -5.10 -3.89
N GLY A 82 -15.91 -4.90 -2.78
CA GLY A 82 -14.83 -3.96 -2.69
C GLY A 82 -13.49 -4.61 -2.38
N THR A 83 -12.42 -3.96 -2.81
CA THR A 83 -11.05 -4.32 -2.45
C THR A 83 -10.51 -3.28 -1.47
N ASN A 84 -10.07 -3.71 -0.29
CA ASN A 84 -9.48 -2.83 0.72
C ASN A 84 -8.03 -2.47 0.33
N LEU A 85 -7.83 -1.29 -0.24
CA LEU A 85 -6.51 -0.82 -0.64
C LEU A 85 -5.61 -0.54 0.56
N THR A 86 -6.17 -0.09 1.68
CA THR A 86 -5.41 0.14 2.91
C THR A 86 -4.89 -1.17 3.50
N GLU A 87 -5.68 -2.24 3.44
CA GLU A 87 -5.24 -3.58 3.85
C GLU A 87 -4.15 -4.14 2.93
N ARG A 88 -4.33 -4.03 1.61
CA ARG A 88 -3.28 -4.41 0.64
C ARG A 88 -1.98 -3.63 0.87
N ALA A 89 -2.08 -2.35 1.23
CA ALA A 89 -0.92 -1.54 1.60
C ALA A 89 -0.22 -2.08 2.87
N ARG A 90 -0.97 -2.46 3.92
CA ARG A 90 -0.42 -3.09 5.13
C ARG A 90 0.30 -4.41 4.81
N ASN A 91 -0.21 -5.15 3.84
CA ASN A 91 0.37 -6.43 3.41
C ASN A 91 1.55 -6.28 2.41
N ASN A 92 1.91 -5.05 2.02
CA ASN A 92 2.92 -4.76 0.99
C ASN A 92 2.58 -5.39 -0.38
N GLU A 93 1.28 -5.47 -0.72
CA GLU A 93 0.77 -6.01 -1.99
C GLU A 93 0.51 -4.92 -3.04
N LEU A 94 0.79 -3.66 -2.71
CA LEU A 94 0.67 -2.53 -3.63
C LEU A 94 2.04 -2.18 -4.21
N ASP A 95 2.03 -1.74 -5.46
CA ASP A 95 3.24 -1.29 -6.14
C ASP A 95 3.78 0.01 -5.50
N PRO A 96 5.11 0.23 -5.53
CA PRO A 96 5.68 1.47 -5.03
C PRO A 96 5.23 2.64 -5.91
N VAL A 97 4.80 3.73 -5.28
CA VAL A 97 4.33 4.92 -6.00
C VAL A 97 5.45 5.96 -6.08
N ILE A 98 5.89 6.28 -7.30
CA ILE A 98 7.00 7.20 -7.57
C ILE A 98 6.48 8.52 -8.16
N GLY A 99 6.92 9.65 -7.60
CA GLY A 99 6.73 10.97 -8.22
C GLY A 99 5.32 11.56 -8.10
N ARG A 100 4.44 11.03 -7.24
CA ARG A 100 3.05 11.50 -7.05
C ARG A 100 2.77 12.16 -5.70
N ASN A 101 3.82 12.61 -5.01
CA ASN A 101 3.71 13.17 -3.65
C ASN A 101 2.76 14.39 -3.59
N LYS A 102 2.78 15.24 -4.61
CA LYS A 102 1.94 16.45 -4.66
C LYS A 102 0.46 16.09 -4.77
N GLU A 103 0.10 15.18 -5.67
CA GLU A 103 -1.28 14.74 -5.88
C GLU A 103 -1.80 13.95 -4.68
N ILE A 104 -0.96 13.10 -4.06
CA ILE A 104 -1.30 12.38 -2.83
C ILE A 104 -1.58 13.38 -1.70
N GLN A 105 -0.69 14.36 -1.50
CA GLN A 105 -0.85 15.40 -0.50
C GLN A 105 -2.12 16.22 -0.74
N GLU A 106 -2.35 16.70 -1.97
CA GLU A 106 -3.54 17.47 -2.31
C GLU A 106 -4.84 16.68 -2.07
N THR A 107 -4.83 15.37 -2.41
CA THR A 107 -5.95 14.47 -2.13
C THR A 107 -6.21 14.34 -0.63
N ALA A 108 -5.15 14.14 0.17
CA ALA A 108 -5.24 14.05 1.63
C ALA A 108 -5.75 15.37 2.27
N GLU A 109 -5.28 16.51 1.77
CA GLU A 109 -5.72 17.83 2.20
C GLU A 109 -7.20 18.05 1.91
N ILE A 110 -7.68 17.66 0.72
CA ILE A 110 -9.10 17.76 0.34
C ILE A 110 -9.97 16.89 1.25
N LEU A 111 -9.60 15.63 1.47
CA LEU A 111 -10.35 14.72 2.35
C LEU A 111 -10.46 15.24 3.79
N SER A 112 -9.49 16.05 4.22
CA SER A 112 -9.45 16.66 5.56
C SER A 112 -10.31 17.92 5.69
N ARG A 113 -10.91 18.42 4.59
CA ARG A 113 -11.76 19.62 4.62
C ARG A 113 -13.11 19.34 5.26
N ARG A 114 -13.73 20.37 5.83
CA ARG A 114 -15.12 20.30 6.34
C ARG A 114 -16.17 20.34 5.23
N THR A 115 -15.86 21.01 4.12
CA THR A 115 -16.72 21.15 2.94
C THR A 115 -15.90 20.87 1.68
N LYS A 116 -16.55 20.42 0.60
CA LYS A 116 -15.88 19.97 -0.63
C LYS A 116 -14.78 18.93 -0.36
N ASN A 117 -15.10 17.94 0.47
CA ASN A 117 -14.16 16.94 0.98
C ASN A 117 -14.09 15.67 0.13
N ASN A 118 -14.69 15.65 -1.06
CA ASN A 118 -14.57 14.54 -1.99
C ASN A 118 -13.59 14.92 -3.11
N PRO A 119 -12.35 14.40 -3.11
CA PRO A 119 -11.42 14.64 -4.20
C PRO A 119 -11.84 13.89 -5.47
N VAL A 120 -11.63 14.52 -6.62
CA VAL A 120 -11.76 13.90 -7.94
C VAL A 120 -10.44 14.05 -8.66
N LEU A 121 -9.77 12.92 -8.89
CA LEU A 121 -8.57 12.82 -9.70
C LEU A 121 -8.96 12.97 -11.18
N VAL A 122 -8.60 14.12 -11.76
CA VAL A 122 -8.93 14.47 -13.14
C VAL A 122 -7.67 14.43 -13.98
N GLY A 123 -7.68 13.60 -15.02
CA GLY A 123 -6.55 13.44 -15.93
C GLY A 123 -6.85 12.43 -17.02
N ASP A 124 -5.99 12.36 -18.02
CA ASP A 124 -6.14 11.44 -19.15
C ASP A 124 -6.10 9.96 -18.70
N ALA A 125 -6.57 9.05 -19.55
CA ALA A 125 -6.41 7.62 -19.29
C ALA A 125 -4.92 7.25 -19.30
N GLY A 126 -4.50 6.34 -18.40
CA GLY A 126 -3.12 5.86 -18.35
C GLY A 126 -2.11 6.77 -17.63
N VAL A 127 -2.51 7.91 -17.08
CA VAL A 127 -1.59 8.78 -16.30
C VAL A 127 -1.27 8.25 -14.90
N GLY A 128 -1.96 7.20 -14.44
CA GLY A 128 -1.75 6.63 -13.08
C GLY A 128 -2.62 7.29 -12.00
N LYS A 129 -3.91 7.52 -12.27
CA LYS A 129 -4.87 8.03 -11.28
C LYS A 129 -5.04 7.04 -10.11
N THR A 130 -5.18 5.75 -10.41
CA THR A 130 -5.26 4.65 -9.43
C THR A 130 -4.02 4.61 -8.53
N ALA A 131 -2.83 4.81 -9.10
CA ALA A 131 -1.57 4.84 -8.34
C ALA A 131 -1.53 5.99 -7.30
N VAL A 132 -2.19 7.13 -7.54
CA VAL A 132 -2.31 8.20 -6.53
C VAL A 132 -3.13 7.72 -5.33
N VAL A 133 -4.18 6.92 -5.56
CA VAL A 133 -5.03 6.40 -4.49
C VAL A 133 -4.32 5.29 -3.71
N GLU A 134 -3.61 4.41 -4.41
CA GLU A 134 -2.75 3.40 -3.77
C GLU A 134 -1.64 4.04 -2.93
N GLY A 135 -1.02 5.11 -3.45
CA GLY A 135 -0.03 5.89 -2.71
C GLY A 135 -0.61 6.60 -1.49
N LEU A 136 -1.85 7.07 -1.58
CA LEU A 136 -2.58 7.58 -0.42
C LEU A 136 -2.86 6.48 0.61
N ALA A 137 -3.23 5.28 0.17
CA ALA A 137 -3.43 4.13 1.06
C ALA A 137 -2.13 3.77 1.81
N GLN A 138 -0.99 3.75 1.11
CA GLN A 138 0.33 3.58 1.73
C GLN A 138 0.63 4.69 2.73
N ALA A 139 0.37 5.96 2.38
CA ALA A 139 0.58 7.10 3.28
C ALA A 139 -0.28 7.03 4.55
N ILE A 140 -1.54 6.57 4.44
CA ILE A 140 -2.42 6.34 5.59
C ILE A 140 -1.83 5.28 6.52
N VAL A 141 -1.36 4.15 5.97
CA VAL A 141 -0.75 3.07 6.76
C VAL A 141 0.52 3.54 7.46
N ASN A 142 1.36 4.33 6.79
CA ASN A 142 2.58 4.89 7.38
C ASN A 142 2.29 6.01 8.40
N GLY A 143 1.06 6.53 8.43
CA GLY A 143 0.69 7.66 9.29
C GLY A 143 1.15 9.02 8.76
N ASP A 144 1.59 9.09 7.50
CA ASP A 144 2.08 10.30 6.81
C ASP A 144 0.92 11.13 6.22
N VAL A 145 -0.15 11.29 6.99
CA VAL A 145 -1.38 11.97 6.58
C VAL A 145 -1.96 12.82 7.72
N PRO A 146 -2.81 13.82 7.42
CA PRO A 146 -3.47 14.60 8.46
C PRO A 146 -4.28 13.72 9.44
N ALA A 147 -4.34 14.13 10.70
CA ALA A 147 -5.02 13.38 11.77
C ALA A 147 -6.48 13.01 11.44
N ALA A 148 -7.16 13.84 10.63
CA ALA A 148 -8.55 13.60 10.21
C ALA A 148 -8.74 12.32 9.38
N ILE A 149 -7.70 11.87 8.67
CA ILE A 149 -7.77 10.71 7.77
C ILE A 149 -6.85 9.56 8.18
N LYS A 150 -6.06 9.72 9.25
CA LYS A 150 -5.06 8.74 9.71
C LYS A 150 -5.62 7.34 9.98
N ASN A 151 -6.85 7.25 10.50
CA ASN A 151 -7.49 5.97 10.87
C ASN A 151 -8.57 5.54 9.86
N LYS A 152 -8.56 6.10 8.65
CA LYS A 152 -9.54 5.76 7.62
C LYS A 152 -9.06 4.60 6.76
N GLU A 153 -9.99 3.88 6.15
CA GLU A 153 -9.69 2.81 5.20
C GLU A 153 -10.21 3.17 3.81
N ILE A 154 -9.42 2.91 2.78
CA ILE A 154 -9.80 3.14 1.39
C ILE A 154 -10.25 1.82 0.79
N ILE A 155 -11.51 1.77 0.35
CA ILE A 155 -12.10 0.60 -0.32
C ILE A 155 -12.41 0.97 -1.77
N SER A 156 -11.74 0.30 -2.71
CA SER A 156 -12.04 0.40 -4.14
C SER A 156 -13.30 -0.41 -4.44
N ILE A 157 -14.25 0.17 -5.17
CA ILE A 157 -15.48 -0.50 -5.58
C ILE A 157 -15.43 -0.81 -7.07
N ASP A 158 -15.62 -2.09 -7.42
CA ASP A 158 -15.82 -2.52 -8.79
C ASP A 158 -17.31 -2.52 -9.15
N ILE A 159 -17.68 -1.63 -10.07
CA ILE A 159 -19.06 -1.49 -10.57
C ILE A 159 -19.43 -2.70 -11.44
N SER A 160 -18.46 -3.30 -12.12
CA SER A 160 -18.69 -4.48 -12.96
C SER A 160 -19.08 -5.69 -12.10
N GLY A 161 -18.40 -5.87 -10.97
CA GLY A 161 -18.72 -6.89 -9.95
C GLY A 161 -20.11 -6.69 -9.32
N LEU A 162 -20.59 -5.46 -9.23
CA LEU A 162 -21.95 -5.14 -8.76
C LEU A 162 -23.02 -5.61 -9.75
N GLU A 163 -22.79 -5.47 -11.06
CA GLU A 163 -23.71 -5.94 -12.12
C GLU A 163 -23.63 -7.47 -12.33
N ALA A 164 -22.43 -8.04 -12.19
CA ALA A 164 -22.12 -9.44 -12.37
C ALA A 164 -22.64 -10.30 -11.20
N GLY A 165 -23.94 -10.60 -11.22
CA GLY A 165 -24.57 -11.50 -10.24
C GLY A 165 -26.01 -11.13 -9.90
N THR A 166 -26.44 -9.93 -10.27
CA THR A 166 -27.82 -9.48 -10.07
C THR A 166 -28.63 -9.66 -11.35
N GLN A 167 -29.33 -10.78 -11.47
CA GLN A 167 -30.31 -11.01 -12.56
C GLN A 167 -31.48 -10.01 -12.50
N TYR A 168 -31.67 -9.33 -11.36
CA TYR A 168 -32.75 -8.38 -11.11
C TYR A 168 -32.19 -7.02 -10.70
N ARG A 169 -32.63 -5.96 -11.40
CA ARG A 169 -32.29 -4.55 -11.11
C ARG A 169 -32.55 -4.13 -9.65
N GLY A 170 -33.58 -4.70 -9.01
CA GLY A 170 -33.90 -4.41 -7.61
C GLY A 170 -32.82 -4.88 -6.62
N ALA A 171 -32.21 -6.05 -6.87
CA ALA A 171 -31.14 -6.57 -6.01
C ALA A 171 -29.87 -5.72 -6.09
N PHE A 172 -29.61 -5.13 -7.26
CA PHE A 172 -28.50 -4.21 -7.48
C PHE A 172 -28.68 -2.89 -6.72
N GLU A 173 -29.89 -2.30 -6.77
CA GLU A 173 -30.21 -1.10 -6.00
C GLU A 173 -30.14 -1.36 -4.48
N GLU A 174 -30.61 -2.52 -4.03
CA GLU A 174 -30.52 -2.96 -2.64
C GLU A 174 -29.05 -3.13 -2.18
N ASN A 175 -28.19 -3.72 -3.01
CA ASN A 175 -26.76 -3.86 -2.72
C ASN A 175 -26.09 -2.51 -2.49
N ILE A 176 -26.43 -1.49 -3.28
CA ILE A 176 -25.89 -0.14 -3.11
C ILE A 176 -26.44 0.54 -1.86
N GLN A 177 -27.73 0.37 -1.56
CA GLN A 177 -28.29 0.89 -0.30
C GLN A 177 -27.62 0.25 0.92
N ASN A 178 -27.39 -1.07 0.87
CA ASN A 178 -26.68 -1.80 1.91
C ASN A 178 -25.22 -1.33 2.03
N MET A 179 -24.55 -1.07 0.90
CA MET A 179 -23.18 -0.53 0.88
C MET A 179 -23.13 0.84 1.56
N ILE A 180 -24.05 1.75 1.21
CA ILE A 180 -24.12 3.09 1.81
C ILE A 180 -24.36 2.98 3.32
N LYS A 181 -25.23 2.06 3.75
CA LYS A 181 -25.50 1.81 5.16
C LYS A 181 -24.26 1.29 5.89
N GLU A 182 -23.55 0.33 5.33
CA GLU A 182 -22.32 -0.23 5.91
C GLU A 182 -21.23 0.84 6.07
N VAL A 183 -21.04 1.68 5.05
CA VAL A 183 -20.08 2.81 5.11
C VAL A 183 -20.47 3.81 6.19
N LYS A 184 -21.76 4.12 6.30
CA LYS A 184 -22.29 5.05 7.31
C LYS A 184 -22.12 4.50 8.73
N ASP A 185 -22.39 3.22 8.93
CA ASP A 185 -22.27 2.54 10.22
C ASP A 185 -20.80 2.44 10.67
N ALA A 186 -19.87 2.24 9.72
CA ALA A 186 -18.43 2.18 10.00
C ALA A 186 -17.83 3.57 10.28
N GLY A 187 -18.18 4.60 9.50
CA GLY A 187 -17.75 5.99 9.70
C GLY A 187 -16.25 6.29 9.40
N ASN A 188 -15.42 5.26 9.25
CA ASN A 188 -14.00 5.35 8.93
C ASN A 188 -13.66 4.98 7.48
N ILE A 189 -14.65 4.66 6.64
CA ILE A 189 -14.43 4.19 5.27
C ILE A 189 -14.46 5.34 4.26
N ILE A 190 -13.52 5.31 3.32
CA ILE A 190 -13.46 6.16 2.12
C ILE A 190 -13.67 5.24 0.91
N LEU A 191 -14.67 5.53 0.08
CA LEU A 191 -14.90 4.76 -1.15
C LEU A 191 -14.07 5.32 -2.31
N PHE A 192 -13.46 4.44 -3.10
CA PHE A 192 -12.78 4.82 -4.33
C PHE A 192 -13.51 4.25 -5.56
N PHE A 193 -13.77 5.13 -6.53
CA PHE A 193 -14.35 4.78 -7.84
C PHE A 193 -13.41 5.24 -8.96
N ASP A 194 -12.84 4.31 -9.73
CA ASP A 194 -11.91 4.65 -10.81
C ASP A 194 -12.61 5.35 -12.00
N GLU A 195 -13.88 5.03 -12.20
CA GLU A 195 -14.73 5.62 -13.24
C GLU A 195 -15.99 6.22 -12.62
N ILE A 196 -15.81 7.24 -11.77
CA ILE A 196 -16.91 7.87 -11.02
C ILE A 196 -18.02 8.42 -11.94
N HIS A 197 -17.70 8.70 -13.20
CA HIS A 197 -18.67 9.15 -14.18
C HIS A 197 -19.70 8.07 -14.53
N GLN A 198 -19.38 6.78 -14.43
CA GLN A 198 -20.34 5.70 -14.72
C GLN A 198 -21.49 5.68 -13.70
N ILE A 199 -21.17 5.99 -12.44
CA ILE A 199 -22.15 6.03 -11.35
C ILE A 199 -22.95 7.35 -11.33
N LEU A 200 -22.38 8.45 -11.85
CA LEU A 200 -23.00 9.79 -11.82
C LEU A 200 -23.64 10.20 -13.16
N GLY A 201 -23.23 9.59 -14.27
CA GLY A 201 -23.44 10.05 -15.65
C GLY A 201 -24.78 9.71 -16.30
N ALA A 202 -25.70 9.10 -15.56
CA ALA A 202 -26.95 8.56 -16.11
C ALA A 202 -28.01 9.61 -16.55
N GLY A 203 -27.61 10.86 -16.78
CA GLY A 203 -28.51 11.97 -17.06
C GLY A 203 -28.47 12.56 -18.48
N SER A 204 -27.52 12.17 -19.33
CA SER A 204 -27.27 12.93 -20.58
C SER A 204 -27.42 12.20 -21.91
N THR A 205 -27.61 10.88 -21.96
CA THR A 205 -27.90 10.17 -23.23
C THR A 205 -28.76 8.94 -22.97
N GLY A 206 -29.93 8.89 -23.60
CA GLY A 206 -30.95 7.86 -23.44
C GLY A 206 -30.53 6.50 -24.00
N GLY A 207 -29.80 5.72 -23.22
CA GLY A 207 -29.59 4.29 -23.43
C GLY A 207 -30.06 3.50 -22.21
N ASP A 208 -30.64 2.32 -22.45
CA ASP A 208 -31.19 1.36 -21.48
C ASP A 208 -30.15 0.72 -20.53
N SER A 209 -29.07 1.42 -20.18
CA SER A 209 -28.04 0.91 -19.27
C SER A 209 -28.35 1.25 -17.81
N GLY A 210 -28.15 0.29 -16.90
CA GLY A 210 -28.55 0.30 -15.48
C GLY A 210 -28.05 1.47 -14.62
N SER A 211 -27.23 2.37 -15.17
CA SER A 211 -26.70 3.59 -14.53
C SER A 211 -27.79 4.54 -14.03
N LYS A 212 -29.00 4.54 -14.62
CA LYS A 212 -30.10 5.45 -14.25
C LYS A 212 -30.56 5.31 -12.79
N GLY A 213 -30.46 4.11 -12.20
CA GLY A 213 -30.82 3.89 -10.79
C GLY A 213 -29.73 4.34 -9.80
N LEU A 214 -28.44 4.19 -10.15
CA LEU A 214 -27.33 4.49 -9.24
C LEU A 214 -27.27 5.95 -8.85
N ALA A 215 -27.36 6.81 -9.86
CA ALA A 215 -27.18 8.24 -9.69
C ALA A 215 -28.24 8.79 -8.71
N ASP A 216 -29.46 8.26 -8.76
CA ASP A 216 -30.58 8.69 -7.91
C ASP A 216 -30.42 8.22 -6.45
N ILE A 217 -29.73 7.11 -6.21
CA ILE A 217 -29.43 6.61 -4.86
C ILE A 217 -28.18 7.31 -4.26
N LEU A 218 -27.14 7.53 -5.07
CA LEU A 218 -25.87 8.08 -4.61
C LEU A 218 -25.88 9.61 -4.49
N LYS A 219 -26.56 10.34 -5.39
CA LYS A 219 -26.62 11.81 -5.33
C LYS A 219 -27.13 12.33 -3.99
N PRO A 220 -28.23 11.79 -3.40
CA PRO A 220 -28.69 12.25 -2.09
C PRO A 220 -27.68 11.99 -0.98
N ALA A 221 -27.05 10.81 -0.94
CA ALA A 221 -26.07 10.45 0.08
C ALA A 221 -24.80 11.33 0.01
N LEU A 222 -24.30 11.58 -1.20
CA LEU A 222 -23.19 12.51 -1.46
C LEU A 222 -23.55 13.96 -1.13
N SER A 223 -24.76 14.39 -1.51
CA SER A 223 -25.25 15.75 -1.25
C SER A 223 -25.43 16.02 0.25
N ARG A 224 -25.89 15.03 1.03
CA ARG A 224 -25.99 15.11 2.49
C ARG A 224 -24.63 15.03 3.18
N GLY A 225 -23.59 14.53 2.51
CA GLY A 225 -22.26 14.34 3.09
C GLY A 225 -22.18 13.11 3.98
N GLU A 226 -23.05 12.11 3.75
CA GLU A 226 -23.03 10.83 4.48
C GLU A 226 -21.90 9.91 3.99
N LEU A 227 -21.36 10.18 2.81
CA LEU A 227 -20.31 9.41 2.16
C LEU A 227 -19.10 10.31 1.89
N THR A 228 -17.91 9.76 2.12
CA THR A 228 -16.65 10.33 1.64
C THR A 228 -16.15 9.46 0.51
N VAL A 229 -15.88 10.07 -0.64
CA VAL A 229 -15.47 9.35 -1.85
C VAL A 229 -14.26 10.00 -2.51
N ILE A 230 -13.43 9.17 -3.12
CA ILE A 230 -12.39 9.55 -4.07
C ILE A 230 -12.88 9.08 -5.45
N GLY A 231 -12.98 9.98 -6.40
CA GLY A 231 -13.31 9.65 -7.79
C GLY A 231 -12.12 9.79 -8.71
N ALA A 232 -12.02 8.96 -9.75
CA ALA A 232 -11.18 9.24 -10.91
C ALA A 232 -12.05 9.35 -12.17
N THR A 233 -11.63 10.21 -13.10
CA THR A 233 -12.36 10.50 -14.34
C THR A 233 -11.48 11.28 -15.32
N THR A 234 -11.90 11.37 -16.57
CA THR A 234 -11.27 12.25 -17.56
C THR A 234 -11.71 13.71 -17.40
N GLN A 235 -10.96 14.64 -17.99
CA GLN A 235 -11.27 16.07 -17.93
C GLN A 235 -12.65 16.39 -18.52
N ASP A 236 -13.03 15.71 -19.61
CA ASP A 236 -14.27 15.94 -20.32
C ASP A 236 -15.47 15.40 -19.55
N GLU A 237 -15.36 14.20 -18.98
CA GLU A 237 -16.38 13.62 -18.09
C GLU A 237 -16.59 14.46 -16.83
N TYR A 238 -15.50 14.94 -16.20
CA TYR A 238 -15.60 15.81 -15.03
C TYR A 238 -16.42 17.07 -15.33
N ARG A 239 -16.14 17.72 -16.46
CA ARG A 239 -16.86 18.90 -16.93
C ARG A 239 -18.31 18.60 -17.29
N ASN A 240 -18.56 17.48 -17.97
CA ASN A 240 -19.87 17.15 -18.50
C ASN A 240 -20.83 16.54 -17.46
N THR A 241 -20.31 15.89 -16.43
CA THR A 241 -21.12 15.14 -15.46
C THR A 241 -21.14 15.81 -14.09
N ILE A 242 -19.97 16.13 -13.53
CA ILE A 242 -19.87 16.62 -12.14
C ILE A 242 -20.09 18.13 -12.07
N LEU A 243 -19.41 18.91 -12.91
CA LEU A 243 -19.51 20.38 -12.88
C LEU A 243 -20.87 20.92 -13.33
N LYS A 244 -21.60 20.20 -14.20
CA LYS A 244 -22.95 20.60 -14.63
C LYS A 244 -23.99 20.45 -13.50
N ASN A 245 -23.73 19.63 -12.49
CA ASN A 245 -24.67 19.40 -11.40
C ASN A 245 -24.33 20.25 -10.17
N ALA A 246 -25.14 21.28 -9.89
CA ALA A 246 -24.92 22.22 -8.80
C ALA A 246 -24.89 21.56 -7.40
N ALA A 247 -25.57 20.44 -7.19
CA ALA A 247 -25.54 19.73 -5.90
C ALA A 247 -24.22 18.99 -5.69
N LEU A 248 -23.68 18.36 -6.74
CA LEU A 248 -22.42 17.62 -6.69
C LEU A 248 -21.21 18.56 -6.68
N ALA A 249 -21.24 19.66 -7.45
CA ALA A 249 -20.16 20.64 -7.51
C ALA A 249 -19.82 21.31 -6.15
N ARG A 250 -20.74 21.23 -5.16
CA ARG A 250 -20.53 21.72 -3.79
C ARG A 250 -19.83 20.71 -2.87
N ARG A 251 -19.68 19.46 -3.32
CA ARG A 251 -19.13 18.34 -2.55
C ARG A 251 -17.81 17.83 -3.12
N PHE A 252 -17.60 17.99 -4.42
CA PHE A 252 -16.37 17.58 -5.09
C PHE A 252 -15.35 18.71 -5.22
N ASN A 253 -14.08 18.35 -5.19
CA ASN A 253 -12.97 19.22 -5.54
C ASN A 253 -12.00 18.49 -6.48
N GLU A 254 -11.51 19.20 -7.50
CA GLU A 254 -10.62 18.64 -8.52
C GLU A 254 -9.18 18.53 -7.99
N VAL A 255 -8.53 17.43 -8.30
CA VAL A 255 -7.09 17.20 -8.20
C VAL A 255 -6.59 16.87 -9.61
N LYS A 256 -5.74 17.72 -10.17
CA LYS A 256 -5.25 17.54 -11.54
C LYS A 256 -4.10 16.54 -11.56
N VAL A 257 -4.28 15.44 -12.29
CA VAL A 257 -3.27 14.41 -12.49
C VAL A 257 -2.77 14.50 -13.92
N ASN A 258 -1.61 15.12 -14.11
CA ASN A 258 -1.00 15.24 -15.42
C ASN A 258 -0.15 14.00 -15.75
N ALA A 259 0.08 13.78 -17.04
CA ALA A 259 1.08 12.82 -17.49
C ALA A 259 2.47 13.24 -16.95
N PRO A 260 3.28 12.30 -16.45
CA PRO A 260 4.65 12.57 -16.03
C PRO A 260 5.53 12.95 -17.22
N SER A 261 6.64 13.64 -16.96
CA SER A 261 7.65 13.89 -17.99
C SER A 261 8.31 12.59 -18.46
N ALA A 262 9.03 12.62 -19.57
CA ALA A 262 9.81 11.46 -20.03
C ALA A 262 10.81 10.99 -18.96
N GLN A 263 11.47 11.93 -18.28
CA GLN A 263 12.43 11.64 -17.21
C GLN A 263 11.75 11.05 -15.98
N ASP A 264 10.60 11.59 -15.58
CA ASP A 264 9.84 11.05 -14.44
C ASP A 264 9.27 9.67 -14.75
N SER A 265 8.82 9.45 -15.99
CA SER A 265 8.36 8.14 -16.47
C SER A 265 9.50 7.11 -16.40
N PHE A 266 10.71 7.49 -16.81
CA PHE A 266 11.88 6.63 -16.67
C PHE A 266 12.16 6.28 -15.19
N ASN A 267 12.04 7.26 -14.28
CA ASN A 267 12.18 7.01 -12.83
C ASN A 267 11.09 6.08 -12.28
N ILE A 268 9.85 6.20 -12.77
CA ILE A 268 8.75 5.27 -12.43
C ILE A 268 9.11 3.86 -12.89
N LEU A 269 9.57 3.68 -14.13
CA LEU A 269 9.98 2.38 -14.66
C LEU A 269 11.15 1.77 -13.87
N MET A 270 12.11 2.58 -13.43
CA MET A 270 13.18 2.09 -12.54
C MET A 270 12.64 1.61 -11.19
N GLY A 271 11.63 2.28 -10.64
CA GLY A 271 11.04 1.91 -9.35
C GLY A 271 10.25 0.60 -9.38
N ILE A 272 9.60 0.30 -10.51
CA ILE A 272 8.82 -0.94 -10.69
C ILE A 272 9.62 -2.07 -11.38
N ARG A 273 10.84 -1.80 -11.84
CA ARG A 273 11.69 -2.74 -12.59
C ARG A 273 11.75 -4.10 -11.92
N ASP A 274 12.10 -4.13 -10.63
CA ASP A 274 12.34 -5.36 -9.89
C ASP A 274 11.09 -6.26 -9.82
N LEU A 275 9.88 -5.67 -9.92
CA LEU A 275 8.61 -6.41 -9.96
C LEU A 275 8.46 -7.15 -11.28
N TYR A 276 8.69 -6.45 -12.40
CA TYR A 276 8.60 -7.04 -13.74
C TYR A 276 9.73 -8.03 -14.04
N GLU A 277 10.95 -7.75 -13.58
CA GLU A 277 12.08 -8.68 -13.70
C GLU A 277 11.78 -10.02 -12.99
N LYS A 278 11.24 -9.96 -11.76
CA LYS A 278 10.84 -11.16 -11.02
C LYS A 278 9.67 -11.90 -11.67
N HIS A 279 8.66 -11.16 -12.13
CA HIS A 279 7.47 -11.75 -12.73
C HIS A 279 7.79 -12.50 -14.03
N HIS A 280 8.59 -11.89 -14.91
CA HIS A 280 8.92 -12.47 -16.21
C HIS A 280 10.23 -13.26 -16.22
N ASN A 281 10.98 -13.23 -15.12
CA ASN A 281 12.31 -13.84 -15.00
C ASN A 281 13.27 -13.35 -16.10
N VAL A 282 13.27 -12.05 -16.35
CA VAL A 282 14.15 -11.35 -17.31
C VAL A 282 14.95 -10.26 -16.60
N ILE A 283 16.01 -9.81 -17.24
CA ILE A 283 16.77 -8.63 -16.80
C ILE A 283 16.38 -7.46 -17.71
N LEU A 284 16.06 -6.32 -17.12
CA LEU A 284 15.64 -5.09 -17.78
C LEU A 284 16.69 -4.00 -17.52
N PRO A 285 17.73 -3.89 -18.37
CA PRO A 285 18.77 -2.89 -18.19
C PRO A 285 18.24 -1.47 -18.45
N ASP A 286 18.87 -0.46 -17.86
CA ASP A 286 18.41 0.95 -17.89
C ASP A 286 18.24 1.49 -19.32
N ASN A 287 19.07 1.06 -20.28
CA ASN A 287 18.93 1.47 -21.67
C ASN A 287 17.62 0.95 -22.32
N VAL A 288 17.12 -0.21 -21.88
CA VAL A 288 15.83 -0.76 -22.33
C VAL A 288 14.68 0.05 -21.76
N LEU A 289 14.72 0.41 -20.47
CA LEU A 289 13.69 1.25 -19.86
C LEU A 289 13.62 2.62 -20.54
N LYS A 290 14.78 3.22 -20.83
CA LYS A 290 14.86 4.48 -21.56
C LYS A 290 14.29 4.35 -22.99
N ALA A 291 14.70 3.30 -23.71
CA ALA A 291 14.20 3.05 -25.06
C ALA A 291 12.68 2.82 -25.08
N ALA A 292 12.12 2.17 -24.05
CA ALA A 292 10.68 1.98 -23.93
C ALA A 292 9.94 3.31 -23.79
N VAL A 293 10.44 4.24 -22.97
CA VAL A 293 9.88 5.60 -22.87
C VAL A 293 9.97 6.31 -24.22
N ASP A 294 11.16 6.37 -24.82
CA ASP A 294 11.41 7.11 -26.06
C ASP A 294 10.53 6.58 -27.22
N PHE A 295 10.47 5.25 -27.41
CA PHE A 295 9.65 4.64 -28.44
C PHE A 295 8.16 4.73 -28.17
N SER A 296 7.72 4.65 -26.91
CA SER A 296 6.30 4.86 -26.59
C SER A 296 5.85 6.29 -26.90
N ILE A 297 6.71 7.29 -26.70
CA ILE A 297 6.44 8.68 -27.08
C ILE A 297 6.33 8.81 -28.60
N GLN A 298 7.29 8.23 -29.34
CA GLN A 298 7.38 8.39 -30.79
C GLN A 298 6.30 7.61 -31.56
N TYR A 299 6.03 6.37 -31.18
CA TYR A 299 5.22 5.43 -31.97
C TYR A 299 3.82 5.20 -31.40
N ILE A 300 3.54 5.60 -30.16
CA ILE A 300 2.23 5.43 -29.50
C ILE A 300 1.73 6.79 -28.96
N PRO A 301 1.41 7.76 -29.83
CA PRO A 301 1.00 9.10 -29.40
C PRO A 301 -0.41 9.14 -28.79
N GLN A 302 -1.25 8.14 -29.06
CA GLN A 302 -2.65 8.11 -28.61
C GLN A 302 -2.82 7.71 -27.13
N ARG A 303 -1.76 7.20 -26.49
CA ARG A 303 -1.75 6.83 -25.07
C ARG A 303 -0.84 7.76 -24.28
N SER A 304 -1.16 7.91 -23.01
CA SER A 304 -0.41 8.74 -22.07
C SER A 304 0.66 7.94 -21.35
N LEU A 305 1.73 8.64 -20.94
CA LEU A 305 2.68 8.11 -19.97
C LEU A 305 2.04 8.10 -18.56
N PRO A 306 2.47 7.20 -17.66
CA PRO A 306 3.51 6.17 -17.85
C PRO A 306 2.97 4.87 -18.48
N ASP A 307 1.65 4.67 -18.53
CA ASP A 307 0.99 3.42 -18.94
C ASP A 307 1.55 2.80 -20.23
N LYS A 308 1.64 3.58 -21.32
CA LYS A 308 2.15 3.05 -22.59
C LYS A 308 3.59 2.54 -22.55
N ALA A 309 4.43 3.08 -21.67
CA ALA A 309 5.82 2.65 -21.55
C ALA A 309 5.92 1.38 -20.69
N ILE A 310 5.07 1.28 -19.65
CA ILE A 310 4.93 0.08 -18.83
C ILE A 310 4.45 -1.08 -19.70
N ASP A 311 3.39 -0.87 -20.47
CA ASP A 311 2.82 -1.88 -21.39
C ASP A 311 3.86 -2.37 -22.41
N LEU A 312 4.67 -1.47 -22.97
CA LEU A 312 5.73 -1.85 -23.91
C LEU A 312 6.81 -2.72 -23.26
N ILE A 313 7.19 -2.44 -22.01
CA ILE A 313 8.13 -3.28 -21.26
C ILE A 313 7.51 -4.63 -20.96
N ASP A 314 6.28 -4.64 -20.48
CA ASP A 314 5.57 -5.86 -20.08
C ASP A 314 5.41 -6.83 -21.26
N MET A 315 4.92 -6.31 -22.40
CA MET A 315 4.82 -7.08 -23.64
C MET A 315 6.17 -7.62 -24.12
N THR A 316 7.23 -6.81 -24.04
CA THR A 316 8.57 -7.21 -24.47
C THR A 316 9.16 -8.28 -23.55
N ALA A 317 8.98 -8.12 -22.23
CA ALA A 317 9.42 -9.07 -21.22
C ALA A 317 8.68 -10.40 -21.35
N ALA A 318 7.35 -10.37 -21.50
CA ALA A 318 6.53 -11.55 -21.74
C ALA A 318 6.92 -12.26 -23.04
N HIS A 319 7.18 -11.51 -24.12
CA HIS A 319 7.63 -12.06 -25.39
C HIS A 319 8.99 -12.79 -25.25
N LEU A 320 9.95 -12.17 -24.55
CA LEU A 320 11.26 -12.77 -24.31
C LEU A 320 11.15 -14.02 -23.42
N ALA A 321 10.36 -13.96 -22.35
CA ALA A 321 10.11 -15.09 -21.47
C ALA A 321 9.47 -16.28 -22.22
N ALA A 322 8.53 -16.01 -23.13
CA ALA A 322 7.90 -17.04 -23.95
C ALA A 322 8.86 -17.71 -24.95
N GLN A 323 9.87 -16.98 -25.44
CA GLN A 323 10.93 -17.55 -26.30
C GLN A 323 11.90 -18.45 -25.52
N HIS A 324 12.03 -18.24 -24.22
CA HIS A 324 12.89 -18.99 -23.32
C HIS A 324 12.05 -19.72 -22.27
N PRO A 325 11.22 -20.70 -22.68
CA PRO A 325 10.43 -21.47 -21.73
C PRO A 325 11.35 -22.12 -20.72
N VAL A 326 10.89 -22.18 -19.46
CA VAL A 326 11.63 -22.76 -18.33
C VAL A 326 12.17 -24.13 -18.75
N THR A 327 13.45 -24.18 -19.08
CA THR A 327 14.14 -25.44 -19.32
C THR A 327 14.22 -26.12 -17.97
N ASP A 328 13.78 -27.38 -17.92
CA ASP A 328 13.82 -28.20 -16.70
C ASP A 328 15.19 -28.01 -16.03
N VAL A 329 15.24 -27.67 -14.74
CA VAL A 329 16.51 -27.42 -14.03
C VAL A 329 17.48 -28.58 -14.25
N LYS A 330 16.96 -29.80 -14.41
CA LYS A 330 17.72 -31.00 -14.76
C LYS A 330 18.37 -30.95 -16.15
N SER A 331 17.73 -30.36 -17.17
CA SER A 331 18.33 -30.23 -18.50
C SER A 331 19.46 -29.19 -18.48
N LEU A 332 19.29 -28.08 -17.77
CA LEU A 332 20.35 -27.08 -17.57
C LEU A 332 21.53 -27.63 -16.75
N GLU A 333 21.28 -28.36 -15.66
CA GLU A 333 22.33 -29.05 -14.91
C GLU A 333 23.09 -30.06 -15.77
N LYS A 334 22.37 -30.79 -16.62
CA LYS A 334 22.96 -31.75 -17.55
C LYS A 334 23.82 -31.05 -18.60
N GLU A 335 23.37 -29.93 -19.17
CA GLU A 335 24.16 -29.12 -20.10
C GLU A 335 25.41 -28.52 -19.43
N ILE A 336 25.28 -27.99 -18.21
CA ILE A 336 26.41 -27.48 -17.43
C ILE A 336 27.41 -28.61 -17.13
N ALA A 337 26.92 -29.79 -16.74
CA ALA A 337 27.75 -30.96 -16.49
C ALA A 337 28.44 -31.46 -17.78
N GLU A 338 27.74 -31.44 -18.90
CA GLU A 338 28.26 -31.84 -20.20
C GLU A 338 29.30 -30.86 -20.73
N GLN A 339 29.08 -29.55 -20.60
CA GLN A 339 30.09 -28.53 -20.93
C GLN A 339 31.31 -28.63 -20.02
N LYS A 340 31.12 -28.87 -18.70
CA LYS A 340 32.24 -29.12 -17.76
C LYS A 340 33.01 -30.38 -18.14
N LYS A 341 32.33 -31.45 -18.55
CA LYS A 341 32.96 -32.69 -19.03
C LYS A 341 33.75 -32.46 -20.32
N ASN A 342 33.16 -31.75 -21.28
CA ASN A 342 33.78 -31.42 -22.57
C ASN A 342 35.02 -30.52 -22.41
N LYS A 343 35.05 -29.60 -21.43
CA LYS A 343 36.26 -28.83 -21.10
C LYS A 343 37.34 -29.68 -20.41
N LYS A 344 36.96 -30.61 -19.52
CA LYS A 344 37.92 -31.45 -18.76
C LYS A 344 38.53 -32.59 -19.58
N LEU A 345 37.77 -33.20 -20.49
CA LEU A 345 38.19 -34.36 -21.29
C LEU A 345 39.47 -34.14 -22.13
N PRO A 346 39.61 -33.05 -22.93
CA PRO A 346 40.83 -32.82 -23.70
C PRO A 346 42.05 -32.59 -22.80
N LEU A 347 41.87 -31.92 -21.66
CA LEU A 347 42.94 -31.69 -20.69
C LEU A 347 43.40 -33.00 -20.04
N GLN A 348 42.46 -33.88 -19.67
CA GLN A 348 42.77 -35.22 -19.16
C GLN A 348 43.50 -36.08 -20.20
N LYS A 349 43.06 -36.09 -21.47
CA LYS A 349 43.76 -36.81 -22.56
C LYS A 349 45.21 -36.33 -22.71
N LYS A 350 45.44 -35.02 -22.64
CA LYS A 350 46.78 -34.41 -22.72
C LYS A 350 47.66 -34.82 -21.52
N ILE A 351 47.11 -34.83 -20.31
CA ILE A 351 47.80 -35.30 -19.09
C ILE A 351 48.15 -36.79 -19.21
N THR A 352 47.23 -37.64 -19.65
CA THR A 352 47.47 -39.09 -19.81
C THR A 352 48.57 -39.35 -20.83
N LYS A 353 48.56 -38.65 -21.97
CA LYS A 353 49.61 -38.75 -22.99
C LYS A 353 50.98 -38.35 -22.45
N LEU A 354 51.05 -37.24 -21.69
CA LEU A 354 52.29 -36.79 -21.04
C LEU A 354 52.79 -37.77 -19.97
N ARG A 355 51.90 -38.40 -19.18
CA ARG A 355 52.27 -39.47 -18.23
C ARG A 355 52.85 -40.68 -18.93
N LEU A 356 52.25 -41.09 -20.05
CA LEU A 356 52.75 -42.21 -20.84
C LEU A 356 54.13 -41.91 -21.44
N MET A 357 54.30 -40.69 -21.97
CA MET A 357 55.58 -40.20 -22.49
C MET A 357 56.66 -40.14 -21.40
N LEU A 358 56.30 -39.69 -20.19
CA LEU A 358 57.20 -39.69 -19.04
C LEU A 358 57.66 -41.11 -18.66
N LYS A 359 56.73 -42.09 -18.63
CA LYS A 359 57.06 -43.50 -18.36
C LYS A 359 57.98 -44.08 -19.44
N PHE A 360 57.72 -43.77 -20.71
CA PHE A 360 58.53 -44.23 -21.84
C PHE A 360 59.96 -43.68 -21.77
N VAL A 361 60.11 -42.36 -21.61
CA VAL A 361 61.43 -41.70 -21.48
C VAL A 361 62.19 -42.21 -20.25
N SER A 362 61.48 -42.46 -19.14
CA SER A 362 62.07 -43.02 -17.92
C SER A 362 62.57 -44.46 -18.10
N LYS A 363 61.98 -45.28 -18.99
CA LYS A 363 62.46 -46.65 -19.24
C LYS A 363 63.55 -46.74 -20.30
N ASN A 364 63.51 -45.91 -21.35
CA ASN A 364 64.26 -46.18 -22.59
C ASN A 364 65.46 -45.25 -22.89
N CYS A 365 65.63 -44.10 -22.21
CA CYS A 365 66.69 -43.14 -22.55
C CYS A 365 67.81 -43.12 -21.49
N LYS A 366 69.11 -43.26 -21.82
CA LYS A 366 70.18 -43.33 -20.80
C LYS A 366 70.59 -41.98 -20.17
N ASN A 367 70.24 -40.83 -20.76
CA ASN A 367 70.59 -39.49 -20.26
C ASN A 367 69.31 -38.60 -20.16
N LYS A 368 68.75 -38.44 -18.95
CA LYS A 368 67.30 -38.17 -18.75
C LYS A 368 66.91 -36.82 -18.16
N SER A 369 67.82 -36.04 -17.58
CA SER A 369 67.44 -34.97 -16.62
C SER A 369 66.54 -33.89 -17.23
N THR A 370 66.96 -33.28 -18.34
CA THR A 370 66.30 -32.08 -18.91
C THR A 370 64.92 -32.37 -19.52
N ILE A 371 64.78 -33.47 -20.26
CA ILE A 371 63.51 -33.84 -20.92
C ILE A 371 62.48 -34.29 -19.88
N THR A 372 62.91 -35.08 -18.90
CA THR A 372 62.05 -35.55 -17.81
C THR A 372 61.56 -34.38 -16.96
N GLN A 373 62.43 -33.38 -16.70
CA GLN A 373 62.07 -32.18 -15.94
C GLN A 373 61.07 -31.29 -16.69
N LYS A 374 61.23 -31.13 -18.01
CA LYS A 374 60.25 -30.42 -18.86
C LYS A 374 58.88 -31.09 -18.85
N ILE A 375 58.83 -32.42 -19.03
CA ILE A 375 57.57 -33.17 -19.02
C ILE A 375 56.90 -33.10 -17.64
N LYS A 376 57.66 -33.24 -16.55
CA LYS A 376 57.14 -33.09 -15.17
C LYS A 376 56.55 -31.70 -14.93
N LYS A 377 57.23 -30.63 -15.36
CA LYS A 377 56.75 -29.25 -15.21
C LYS A 377 55.45 -29.00 -15.99
N SER A 378 55.37 -29.48 -17.24
CA SER A 378 54.13 -29.41 -18.03
C SER A 378 52.99 -30.23 -17.43
N LEU A 379 53.30 -31.40 -16.85
CA LEU A 379 52.31 -32.23 -16.16
C LEU A 379 51.74 -31.49 -14.95
N GLN A 380 52.61 -30.90 -14.13
CA GLN A 380 52.25 -30.15 -12.93
C GLN A 380 51.32 -28.98 -13.27
N LEU A 381 51.69 -28.15 -14.26
CA LEU A 381 50.86 -27.03 -14.72
C LEU A 381 49.47 -27.48 -15.19
N LEU A 382 49.38 -28.54 -15.99
CA LEU A 382 48.10 -29.04 -16.50
C LEU A 382 47.24 -29.68 -15.40
N THR A 383 47.85 -30.33 -14.40
CA THR A 383 47.11 -30.87 -13.25
C THR A 383 46.57 -29.78 -12.31
N THR A 384 47.34 -28.71 -12.09
CA THR A 384 46.88 -27.56 -11.30
C THR A 384 45.73 -26.84 -12.01
N TRP A 385 45.79 -26.72 -13.33
CA TRP A 385 44.70 -26.13 -14.13
C TRP A 385 43.43 -26.99 -14.15
N LEU A 386 43.54 -28.32 -14.07
CA LEU A 386 42.40 -29.24 -14.02
C LEU A 386 41.68 -29.19 -12.66
N ASN A 387 42.43 -28.96 -11.56
CA ASN A 387 41.95 -28.92 -10.19
C ASN A 387 42.52 -27.69 -9.44
N PRO A 388 41.90 -26.50 -9.62
CA PRO A 388 42.40 -25.26 -9.03
C PRO A 388 42.24 -25.18 -7.50
N LEU A 389 41.46 -26.07 -6.88
CA LEU A 389 41.21 -26.13 -5.43
C LEU A 389 42.28 -26.90 -4.63
N ASN A 390 43.37 -27.33 -5.27
CA ASN A 390 44.42 -28.15 -4.65
C ASN A 390 45.74 -27.38 -4.41
N VAL A 391 45.63 -26.07 -4.14
CA VAL A 391 46.73 -25.20 -3.70
C VAL A 391 46.45 -24.71 -2.30
#